data_AF-A0AAU0N4K2-F1
#
_entry.id   AF-A0AAU0N4K2-F1
#
_cell.length_a   1.000
_cell.length_b   1.000
_cell.length_c   1.000
_cell.angle_alpha   90.00
_cell.angle_beta   90.00
_cell.angle_gamma   90.00
#
_symmetry.space_group_name_H-M   'P 1'
#
loop_
_entity.id
_entity.type
_entity.pdbx_description
1 polymer ?
#
loop_
_entity_poly.entity_id
_entity_poly.type
_entity_poly.pdbx_seq_one_letter_code
_entity_poly.pdbx_strand_id
1 'polypeptide(L)'
;MPVNKGTDNFKAHRDKKVNKVCEMIDQNLMRLRRSKAKFSNFNSLATYLCSAISQALTIEHSHNSEGTPPKPISKSTLYRNKIYREKIILFLRQNHENSSLPLKSENLHSSIYEKENFELRAEVATLKNKIISLKRYIENKNVVDNPEEVVSKKISTSTQHMEKFHLTSSALQTLLEATEGQFIIENGQLVATSRIIDNIVVDKGTLSPFIEWINTNGKY
;
A
#
# COMPACT_ATOMS: atom_id res chain seq x y z
N MET A 1 -16.38 -44.68 -16.26
CA MET A 1 -15.94 -43.34 -15.80
C MET A 1 -17.08 -42.35 -16.03
N PRO A 2 -17.69 -41.76 -14.99
CA PRO A 2 -18.72 -40.76 -15.21
C PRO A 2 -18.07 -39.41 -15.54
N VAL A 3 -18.50 -38.81 -16.65
CA VAL A 3 -18.13 -37.45 -17.06
C VAL A 3 -18.98 -36.48 -16.26
N ASN A 4 -18.34 -35.64 -15.43
CA ASN A 4 -18.98 -34.56 -14.66
C ASN A 4 -19.57 -33.50 -15.61
N LYS A 5 -20.76 -33.75 -16.16
CA LYS A 5 -21.52 -32.81 -16.99
C LYS A 5 -22.43 -31.96 -16.10
N GLY A 6 -21.95 -30.82 -15.61
CA GLY A 6 -22.84 -29.86 -14.93
C GLY A 6 -22.17 -28.66 -14.28
N THR A 7 -20.92 -28.79 -13.84
CA THR A 7 -20.20 -27.74 -13.12
C THR A 7 -19.54 -26.69 -14.03
N ASP A 8 -19.19 -27.05 -15.26
CA ASP A 8 -18.41 -26.16 -16.14
C ASP A 8 -19.24 -25.10 -16.86
N ASN A 9 -20.51 -25.35 -17.16
CA ASN A 9 -21.33 -24.41 -17.95
C ASN A 9 -21.64 -23.12 -17.18
N PHE A 10 -21.88 -23.21 -15.86
CA PHE A 10 -22.11 -22.04 -15.02
C PHE A 10 -20.85 -21.19 -14.85
N LYS A 11 -19.69 -21.85 -14.68
CA LYS A 11 -18.39 -21.17 -14.60
C LYS A 11 -18.05 -20.49 -15.93
N ALA A 12 -18.20 -21.20 -17.05
CA ALA A 12 -17.98 -20.65 -18.38
C ALA A 12 -18.88 -19.44 -18.69
N HIS A 13 -20.17 -19.51 -18.31
CA HIS A 13 -21.08 -18.37 -18.48
C HIS A 13 -20.69 -17.16 -17.61
N ARG A 14 -20.28 -17.41 -16.35
CA ARG A 14 -19.77 -16.35 -15.46
C ARG A 14 -18.50 -15.73 -16.01
N ASP A 15 -17.55 -16.54 -16.46
CA ASP A 15 -16.28 -16.10 -17.02
C ASP A 15 -16.50 -15.30 -18.32
N LYS A 16 -17.41 -15.75 -19.19
CA LYS A 16 -17.82 -15.01 -20.39
C LYS A 16 -18.38 -13.62 -20.05
N LYS A 17 -19.22 -13.53 -19.01
CA LYS A 17 -19.73 -12.23 -18.54
C LYS A 17 -18.61 -11.35 -17.98
N VAL A 18 -17.67 -11.94 -17.24
CA VAL A 18 -16.53 -11.21 -16.68
C VAL A 18 -15.62 -10.68 -17.79
N ASN A 19 -15.30 -11.52 -18.77
CA ASN A 19 -14.45 -11.18 -19.92
C ASN A 19 -15.08 -10.08 -20.77
N LYS A 20 -16.39 -10.15 -21.05
CA LYS A 20 -17.09 -9.08 -21.78
C LYS A 20 -16.97 -7.72 -21.09
N VAL A 21 -17.12 -7.68 -19.77
CA VAL A 21 -16.93 -6.45 -19.00
C VAL A 21 -15.47 -5.99 -19.03
N CYS A 22 -14.50 -6.92 -18.94
CA CYS A 22 -13.07 -6.60 -19.10
C CYS A 22 -12.78 -5.96 -20.46
N GLU A 23 -13.30 -6.50 -21.55
CA GLU A 23 -13.14 -5.96 -22.90
C GLU A 23 -13.71 -4.54 -22.99
N MET A 24 -14.90 -4.31 -22.43
CA MET A 24 -15.51 -2.98 -22.38
C MET A 24 -14.69 -1.99 -21.55
N ILE A 25 -14.10 -2.44 -20.43
CA ILE A 25 -13.17 -1.62 -19.64
C ILE A 25 -11.95 -1.27 -20.50
N ASP A 26 -11.30 -2.25 -21.11
CA ASP A 26 -10.08 -2.04 -21.91
C ASP A 26 -10.33 -1.09 -23.09
N GLN A 27 -11.45 -1.24 -23.81
CA GLN A 27 -11.84 -0.35 -24.90
C GLN A 27 -12.02 1.10 -24.43
N ASN A 28 -12.70 1.31 -23.28
CA ASN A 28 -12.88 2.64 -22.73
C ASN A 28 -11.56 3.24 -22.23
N LEU A 29 -10.72 2.47 -21.57
CA LEU A 29 -9.39 2.91 -21.14
C LEU A 29 -8.50 3.28 -22.33
N MET A 30 -8.53 2.51 -23.42
CA MET A 30 -7.83 2.85 -24.66
C MET A 30 -8.33 4.15 -25.29
N ARG A 31 -9.65 4.38 -25.31
CA ARG A 31 -10.23 5.66 -25.76
C ARG A 31 -9.75 6.83 -24.91
N LEU A 32 -9.75 6.67 -23.59
CA LEU A 32 -9.27 7.70 -22.65
C LEU A 32 -7.77 7.98 -22.82
N ARG A 33 -6.97 6.96 -23.13
CA ARG A 33 -5.53 7.12 -23.45
C ARG A 33 -5.33 7.96 -24.71
N ARG A 34 -6.13 7.72 -25.75
CA ARG A 34 -6.09 8.51 -27.00
C ARG A 34 -6.55 9.94 -26.78
N SER A 35 -7.58 10.15 -25.96
CA SER A 35 -8.11 11.49 -25.66
C SER A 35 -7.30 12.26 -24.62
N LYS A 36 -6.25 11.66 -24.03
CA LYS A 36 -5.43 12.22 -22.95
C LYS A 36 -6.25 12.72 -21.75
N ALA A 37 -7.43 12.13 -21.52
CA ALA A 37 -8.28 12.50 -20.41
C ALA A 37 -7.63 12.09 -19.09
N LYS A 38 -7.53 13.03 -18.14
CA LYS A 38 -6.92 12.79 -16.82
C LYS A 38 -7.99 12.67 -15.76
N PHE A 39 -7.80 11.70 -14.86
CA PHE A 39 -8.67 11.47 -13.71
C PHE A 39 -7.83 11.56 -12.44
N SER A 40 -8.29 12.37 -11.47
CA SER A 40 -7.54 12.66 -10.24
C SER A 40 -7.50 11.48 -9.26
N ASN A 41 -8.47 10.57 -9.33
CA ASN A 41 -8.57 9.45 -8.40
C ASN A 41 -9.34 8.27 -9.02
N PHE A 42 -9.26 7.12 -8.36
CA PHE A 42 -9.98 5.91 -8.80
C PHE A 42 -11.49 6.14 -8.90
N ASN A 43 -12.07 6.90 -7.97
CA ASN A 43 -13.53 7.06 -7.90
C ASN A 43 -14.09 7.86 -9.09
N SER A 44 -13.37 8.88 -9.57
CA SER A 44 -13.78 9.65 -10.75
C SER A 44 -13.70 8.80 -12.02
N LEU A 45 -12.62 8.04 -12.20
CA LEU A 45 -12.49 7.10 -13.32
C LEU A 45 -13.53 5.97 -13.26
N ALA A 46 -13.76 5.39 -12.08
CA ALA A 46 -14.77 4.34 -11.89
C ALA A 46 -16.19 4.85 -12.16
N THR A 47 -16.49 6.10 -11.79
CA THR A 47 -17.79 6.71 -12.08
C THR A 47 -18.01 6.88 -13.58
N TYR A 48 -16.98 7.36 -14.30
CA TYR A 48 -17.00 7.46 -15.76
C TYR A 48 -17.18 6.09 -16.41
N LEU A 49 -16.38 5.09 -16.01
CA LEU A 49 -16.44 3.74 -16.58
C LEU A 49 -17.80 3.07 -16.32
N CYS A 50 -18.37 3.21 -15.12
CA CYS A 50 -19.71 2.70 -14.84
C CYS A 50 -20.76 3.28 -15.79
N SER A 51 -20.70 4.59 -16.03
CA SER A 51 -21.61 5.28 -16.96
C SER A 51 -21.42 4.78 -18.40
N ALA A 52 -20.17 4.79 -18.88
CA ALA A 52 -19.82 4.42 -20.25
C ALA A 52 -20.16 2.95 -20.56
N ILE A 53 -19.87 2.03 -19.62
CA ILE A 53 -20.16 0.60 -19.79
C ILE A 53 -21.67 0.34 -19.69
N SER A 54 -22.38 0.99 -18.76
CA SER A 54 -23.84 0.83 -18.66
C SER A 54 -24.56 1.35 -19.90
N GLN A 55 -24.08 2.46 -20.49
CA GLN A 55 -24.58 2.95 -21.75
C GLN A 55 -24.29 1.98 -22.91
N ALA A 56 -23.07 1.44 -23.00
CA ALA A 56 -22.70 0.46 -24.03
C ALA A 56 -23.54 -0.82 -23.94
N LEU A 57 -23.77 -1.33 -22.73
CA LEU A 57 -24.64 -2.48 -22.49
C LEU A 57 -26.10 -2.19 -22.88
N THR A 58 -26.58 -0.98 -22.61
CA THR A 58 -27.95 -0.57 -22.97
C THR A 58 -28.13 -0.51 -24.49
N ILE A 59 -27.15 0.04 -25.22
CA ILE A 59 -27.16 0.11 -26.69
C ILE A 59 -27.12 -1.30 -27.31
N GLU A 60 -26.23 -2.18 -26.84
CA GLU A 60 -26.15 -3.56 -27.35
C GLU A 60 -27.44 -4.37 -27.10
N HIS A 61 -28.12 -4.14 -25.99
CA HIS A 61 -29.39 -4.80 -25.69
C HIS A 61 -30.57 -4.21 -26.49
N SER A 62 -30.54 -2.91 -26.81
CA SER A 62 -31.53 -2.30 -27.69
C SER A 62 -31.50 -2.88 -29.11
N HIS A 63 -30.36 -3.43 -29.55
CA HIS A 63 -30.21 -4.07 -30.86
C HIS A 63 -30.50 -5.57 -30.87
N ASN A 64 -30.53 -6.24 -29.72
CA ASN A 64 -30.66 -7.70 -29.57
C ASN A 64 -31.87 -8.08 -28.70
N SER A 65 -33.00 -7.43 -28.96
CA SER A 65 -34.20 -7.46 -28.12
C SER A 65 -34.89 -8.82 -28.09
N GLU A 66 -34.57 -9.66 -27.10
CA GLU A 66 -35.49 -10.57 -26.38
C GLU A 66 -34.91 -10.86 -24.98
N GLY A 67 -35.16 -9.99 -23.99
CA GLY A 67 -34.75 -10.28 -22.61
C GLY A 67 -34.69 -9.09 -21.66
N THR A 68 -34.62 -9.41 -20.37
CA THR A 68 -34.50 -8.45 -19.26
C THR A 68 -33.37 -7.44 -19.53
N PRO A 69 -33.61 -6.13 -19.31
CA PRO A 69 -32.58 -5.11 -19.54
C PRO A 69 -31.30 -5.43 -18.72
N PRO A 70 -30.12 -5.21 -19.31
CA PRO A 70 -28.86 -5.48 -18.65
C PRO A 70 -28.78 -4.62 -17.39
N LYS A 71 -28.48 -5.25 -16.25
CA LYS A 71 -28.25 -4.49 -15.03
C LYS A 71 -27.03 -3.59 -15.24
N PRO A 72 -27.15 -2.28 -14.96
CA PRO A 72 -26.01 -1.37 -15.02
C PRO A 72 -24.92 -1.84 -14.06
N ILE A 73 -23.66 -1.60 -14.45
CA ILE A 73 -22.52 -1.97 -13.60
C ILE A 73 -22.38 -0.93 -12.52
N SER A 74 -22.49 -1.36 -11.27
CA SER A 74 -22.30 -0.49 -10.11
C SER A 74 -20.81 -0.24 -9.85
N LYS A 75 -20.50 0.89 -9.20
CA LYS A 75 -19.13 1.16 -8.73
C LYS A 75 -18.64 0.04 -7.81
N SER A 76 -19.51 -0.45 -6.92
CA SER A 76 -19.19 -1.55 -6.00
C SER A 76 -18.73 -2.82 -6.73
N THR A 77 -19.25 -3.09 -7.93
CA THR A 77 -18.83 -4.23 -8.76
C THR A 77 -17.40 -4.04 -9.28
N LEU A 78 -17.05 -2.82 -9.73
CA LEU A 78 -15.68 -2.49 -10.14
C LEU A 78 -14.69 -2.54 -8.98
N TYR A 79 -15.09 -2.10 -7.77
CA TYR A 79 -14.24 -2.15 -6.58
C TYR A 79 -14.00 -3.58 -6.06
N ARG A 80 -15.04 -4.42 -6.05
CA ARG A 80 -15.00 -5.77 -5.47
C ARG A 80 -14.34 -6.80 -6.39
N ASN A 81 -14.50 -6.67 -7.71
CA ASN A 81 -13.87 -7.59 -8.65
C ASN A 81 -12.41 -7.19 -8.87
N LYS A 82 -11.49 -8.05 -8.38
CA LYS A 82 -10.04 -7.83 -8.44
C LYS A 82 -9.55 -7.51 -9.85
N ILE A 83 -10.04 -8.23 -10.87
CA ILE A 83 -9.59 -8.09 -12.26
C ILE A 83 -9.94 -6.69 -12.81
N TYR A 84 -11.16 -6.21 -12.54
CA TYR A 84 -11.59 -4.88 -12.99
C TYR A 84 -10.80 -3.78 -12.28
N ARG A 85 -10.66 -3.91 -10.96
CA ARG A 85 -9.92 -2.96 -10.12
C ARG A 85 -8.48 -2.82 -10.58
N GLU A 86 -7.80 -3.93 -10.87
CA GLU A 86 -6.42 -3.93 -11.36
C GLU A 86 -6.26 -3.17 -12.67
N LYS A 87 -7.13 -3.40 -13.66
CA LYS A 87 -7.10 -2.67 -14.94
C LYS A 87 -7.23 -1.15 -14.77
N ILE A 88 -8.15 -0.72 -13.91
CA ILE A 88 -8.38 0.71 -13.61
C ILE A 88 -7.18 1.33 -12.90
N ILE A 89 -6.61 0.62 -11.90
CA ILE A 89 -5.42 1.07 -11.18
C ILE A 89 -4.21 1.17 -12.12
N LEU A 90 -4.00 0.19 -12.99
CA LEU A 90 -2.92 0.18 -13.97
C LEU A 90 -3.02 1.39 -14.92
N PHE A 91 -4.22 1.71 -15.41
CA PHE A 91 -4.44 2.88 -16.26
C PHE A 91 -4.18 4.20 -15.51
N LEU A 92 -4.59 4.32 -14.25
CA LEU A 92 -4.29 5.51 -13.45
C LEU A 92 -2.79 5.66 -13.27
N ARG A 93 -2.07 4.57 -12.94
CA ARG A 93 -0.60 4.60 -12.78
C ARG A 93 0.11 5.05 -14.05
N GLN A 94 -0.28 4.54 -15.22
CA GLN A 94 0.33 4.92 -16.51
C GLN A 94 0.07 6.38 -16.91
N ASN A 95 -1.07 6.97 -16.52
CA ASN A 95 -1.35 8.39 -16.79
C ASN A 95 -0.76 9.33 -15.72
N HIS A 96 -0.33 8.77 -14.60
CA HIS A 96 0.22 9.46 -13.43
C HIS A 96 1.72 9.19 -13.27
N GLU A 97 2.48 8.95 -14.35
CA GLU A 97 3.93 8.72 -14.30
C GLU A 97 4.76 9.84 -13.62
N ASN A 98 4.13 10.95 -13.19
CA ASN A 98 4.74 11.98 -12.33
C ASN A 98 4.18 12.06 -10.89
N SER A 99 3.26 11.18 -10.47
CA SER A 99 2.74 11.18 -9.09
C SER A 99 2.99 9.83 -8.40
N SER A 100 3.74 9.91 -7.31
CA SER A 100 4.11 8.86 -6.38
C SER A 100 2.90 8.14 -5.78
N LEU A 101 2.36 7.14 -6.46
CA LEU A 101 1.44 6.16 -5.87
C LEU A 101 2.20 4.85 -5.59
N PRO A 102 2.24 4.36 -4.34
CA PRO A 102 3.03 3.20 -3.98
C PRO A 102 2.49 1.93 -4.67
N LEU A 103 3.43 1.21 -5.30
CA LEU A 103 3.20 -0.05 -6.01
C LEU A 103 2.76 -1.14 -5.03
N LYS A 104 1.58 -1.73 -5.27
CA LYS A 104 1.34 -3.17 -5.09
C LYS A 104 0.36 -3.63 -6.17
N SER A 105 0.89 -4.38 -7.14
CA SER A 105 0.14 -5.33 -7.98
C SER A 105 1.19 -6.21 -8.66
N GLU A 106 1.64 -7.23 -7.95
CA GLU A 106 2.50 -8.29 -8.50
C GLU A 106 1.71 -9.11 -9.51
N ASN A 107 2.22 -9.15 -10.73
CA ASN A 107 2.14 -10.34 -11.57
C ASN A 107 3.18 -11.33 -11.04
N LEU A 108 2.80 -12.60 -10.87
CA LEU A 108 3.58 -13.68 -10.25
C LEU A 108 5.02 -13.90 -10.77
N HIS A 109 5.41 -13.31 -11.91
CA HIS A 109 6.81 -13.33 -12.38
C HIS A 109 7.68 -12.17 -11.87
N SER A 110 7.12 -11.03 -11.45
CA SER A 110 7.93 -9.97 -10.82
C SER A 110 8.30 -10.32 -9.38
N SER A 111 7.51 -11.16 -8.70
CA SER A 111 7.73 -11.55 -7.30
C SER A 111 9.07 -12.25 -7.06
N ILE A 112 9.55 -13.07 -8.02
CA ILE A 112 10.85 -13.73 -7.91
C ILE A 112 11.99 -12.71 -8.06
N TYR A 113 11.91 -11.82 -9.06
CA TYR A 113 12.91 -10.78 -9.28
C TYR A 113 12.88 -9.67 -8.23
N GLU A 114 11.72 -9.39 -7.62
CA GLU A 114 11.56 -8.44 -6.52
C GLU A 114 12.09 -9.04 -5.22
N LYS A 115 11.85 -10.34 -4.97
CA LYS A 115 12.46 -11.06 -3.85
C LYS A 115 13.98 -11.14 -4.01
N GLU A 116 14.47 -11.47 -5.21
CA GLU A 116 15.90 -11.49 -5.52
C GLU A 116 16.51 -10.07 -5.43
N ASN A 117 15.82 -9.03 -5.91
CA ASN A 117 16.26 -7.65 -5.70
C ASN A 117 16.27 -7.24 -4.23
N PHE A 118 15.28 -7.67 -3.44
CA PHE A 118 15.20 -7.38 -2.03
C PHE A 118 16.33 -8.08 -1.27
N GLU A 119 16.59 -9.35 -1.58
CA GLU A 119 17.70 -10.13 -1.04
C GLU A 119 19.05 -9.52 -1.43
N LEU A 120 19.25 -9.15 -2.70
CA LEU A 120 20.45 -8.45 -3.16
C LEU A 120 20.62 -7.08 -2.51
N ARG A 121 19.54 -6.31 -2.32
CA ARG A 121 19.60 -5.01 -1.63
C ARG A 121 19.90 -5.18 -0.14
N ALA A 122 19.35 -6.21 0.49
CA ALA A 122 19.67 -6.56 1.87
C ALA A 122 21.13 -6.99 2.00
N GLU A 123 21.65 -7.80 1.06
CA GLU A 123 23.04 -8.22 1.02
C GLU A 123 24.00 -7.05 0.77
N VAL A 124 23.66 -6.13 -0.14
CA VAL A 124 24.43 -4.89 -0.34
C VAL A 124 24.43 -4.04 0.93
N ALA A 125 23.30 -3.95 1.64
CA ALA A 125 23.22 -3.21 2.91
C ALA A 125 24.07 -3.86 4.00
N THR A 126 24.05 -5.20 4.13
CA THR A 126 24.88 -5.92 5.12
C THR A 126 26.37 -5.80 4.78
N LEU A 127 26.76 -5.91 3.51
CA LEU A 127 28.13 -5.71 3.05
C LEU A 127 28.61 -4.28 3.29
N LYS A 128 27.79 -3.26 3.01
CA LYS A 128 28.11 -1.87 3.34
C LYS A 128 28.29 -1.66 4.83
N ASN A 129 27.42 -2.22 5.66
CA ASN A 129 27.55 -2.15 7.12
C ASN A 129 28.81 -2.87 7.62
N LYS A 130 29.19 -3.99 7.00
CA LYS A 130 30.43 -4.71 7.30
C LYS A 130 31.66 -3.90 6.90
N ILE A 131 31.64 -3.24 5.74
CA ILE A 131 32.70 -2.31 5.32
C ILE A 131 32.82 -1.12 6.27
N ILE A 132 31.70 -0.51 6.68
CA ILE A 132 31.71 0.60 7.65
C ILE A 132 32.27 0.13 9.00
N SER A 133 31.88 -1.05 9.45
CA SER A 133 32.37 -1.62 10.71
C SER A 133 33.86 -1.95 10.65
N LEU A 134 34.33 -2.49 9.52
CA LEU A 134 35.75 -2.76 9.29
C LEU A 134 36.56 -1.46 9.15
N LYS A 135 36.02 -0.43 8.48
CA LYS A 135 36.65 0.89 8.41
C LYS A 135 36.79 1.51 9.79
N ARG A 136 35.74 1.49 10.62
CA ARG A 136 35.83 1.93 12.03
C ARG A 136 36.82 1.10 12.84
N TYR A 137 36.90 -0.20 12.60
CA TYR A 137 37.86 -1.06 13.29
C TYR A 137 39.31 -0.73 12.88
N ILE A 138 39.55 -0.43 11.61
CA ILE A 138 40.86 0.01 11.10
C ILE A 138 41.19 1.42 11.60
N GLU A 139 40.25 2.35 11.59
CA GLU A 139 40.40 3.70 12.16
C GLU A 139 40.69 3.62 13.67
N ASN A 140 39.99 2.78 14.42
CA ASN A 140 40.26 2.56 15.84
C ASN A 140 41.58 1.81 16.09
N LYS A 141 42.06 0.98 15.16
CA LYS A 141 43.40 0.37 15.25
C LYS A 141 44.53 1.32 14.88
N ASN A 142 44.26 2.31 14.02
CA ASN A 142 45.23 3.35 13.64
C ASN A 142 45.26 4.53 14.64
N VAL A 143 44.45 4.51 15.69
CA VAL A 143 44.43 5.51 16.78
C VAL A 143 45.12 4.99 18.05
N VAL A 144 45.73 3.80 18.02
CA VAL A 144 46.59 3.32 19.11
C VAL A 144 48.03 3.73 18.84
N ASP A 145 48.32 5.02 19.03
CA ASP A 145 49.64 5.48 19.45
C ASP A 145 49.49 6.81 20.22
N ASN A 146 48.80 6.74 21.36
CA ASN A 146 49.09 7.62 22.48
C ASN A 146 48.60 6.97 23.79
N PRO A 147 49.48 6.68 24.76
CA PRO A 147 49.09 6.12 26.04
C PRO A 147 48.92 7.24 27.06
N GLU A 148 47.68 7.54 27.46
CA GLU A 148 47.23 8.29 28.65
C GLU A 148 45.75 8.62 28.38
N GLU A 149 44.75 8.40 29.22
CA GLU A 149 44.66 8.26 30.66
C GLU A 149 43.35 7.50 30.96
N VAL A 150 43.38 6.69 32.02
CA VAL A 150 42.19 6.08 32.60
C VAL A 150 41.37 7.17 33.28
N VAL A 151 40.24 7.58 32.70
CA VAL A 151 39.14 8.18 33.47
C VAL A 151 37.83 7.49 33.12
N SER A 152 37.38 6.70 34.08
CA SER A 152 36.05 6.11 34.20
C SER A 152 34.94 7.09 33.76
N LYS A 153 34.23 6.78 32.67
CA LYS A 153 32.89 7.32 32.41
C LYS A 153 31.90 6.17 32.27
N LYS A 154 31.45 5.68 33.43
CA LYS A 154 30.18 4.96 33.64
C LYS A 154 28.96 5.90 33.44
N ILE A 155 29.02 6.80 32.45
CA ILE A 155 27.99 7.79 32.15
C ILE A 155 27.87 7.83 30.62
N SER A 156 27.09 6.92 30.00
CA SER A 156 26.67 7.10 28.60
C SER A 156 25.55 6.18 28.09
N THR A 157 25.10 5.17 28.85
CA THR A 157 23.95 4.37 28.40
C THR A 157 22.64 5.13 28.57
N SER A 158 22.45 5.81 29.70
CA SER A 158 21.21 6.56 30.00
C SER A 158 20.89 7.66 28.98
N THR A 159 21.88 8.45 28.58
CA THR A 159 21.71 9.55 27.61
C THR A 159 21.42 9.04 26.21
N GLN A 160 22.10 7.97 25.77
CA GLN A 160 21.82 7.35 24.47
C GLN A 160 20.44 6.69 24.42
N HIS A 161 19.96 6.11 25.53
CA HIS A 161 18.61 5.54 25.60
C HIS A 161 17.53 6.65 25.56
N MET A 162 17.74 7.75 26.27
CA MET A 162 16.85 8.90 26.18
C MET A 162 16.81 9.49 24.76
N GLU A 163 17.95 9.71 24.12
CA GLU A 163 18.01 10.26 22.77
C GLU A 163 17.28 9.37 21.75
N LYS A 164 17.48 8.04 21.81
CA LYS A 164 16.74 7.08 20.98
C LYS A 164 15.24 7.09 21.25
N PHE A 165 14.83 7.24 22.50
CA PHE A 165 13.42 7.35 22.87
C PHE A 165 12.78 8.63 22.33
N HIS A 166 13.49 9.77 22.43
CA HIS A 166 13.04 11.05 21.85
C HIS A 166 12.88 10.97 20.33
N LEU A 167 13.87 10.41 19.62
CA LEU A 167 13.82 10.24 18.16
C LEU A 167 12.68 9.31 17.72
N THR A 168 12.47 8.22 18.46
CA THR A 168 11.39 7.26 18.17
C THR A 168 10.01 7.86 18.40
N SER A 169 9.85 8.61 19.49
CA SER A 169 8.60 9.29 19.82
C SER A 169 8.29 10.40 18.82
N SER A 170 9.30 11.18 18.41
CA SER A 170 9.13 12.18 17.35
C SER A 170 8.73 11.55 16.01
N ALA A 171 9.36 10.44 15.61
CA ALA A 171 9.00 9.73 14.39
C ALA A 171 7.57 9.18 14.43
N LEU A 172 7.15 8.62 15.57
CA LEU A 172 5.77 8.16 15.78
C LEU A 172 4.76 9.29 15.68
N GLN A 173 5.05 10.46 16.27
CA GLN A 173 4.20 11.63 16.16
C GLN A 173 4.04 12.09 14.70
N THR A 174 5.13 12.20 13.95
CA THR A 174 5.08 12.59 12.52
C THR A 174 4.27 11.59 11.70
N LEU A 175 4.38 10.29 11.99
CA LEU A 175 3.58 9.27 11.34
C LEU A 175 2.09 9.42 11.66
N LEU A 176 1.72 9.68 12.91
CA LEU A 176 0.33 9.89 13.30
C LEU A 176 -0.26 11.13 12.61
N GLU A 177 0.47 12.25 12.59
CA GLU A 177 0.06 13.48 11.91
C GLU A 177 -0.12 13.26 10.40
N ALA A 178 0.81 12.56 9.75
CA ALA A 178 0.76 12.26 8.32
C ALA A 178 -0.40 11.33 7.92
N THR A 179 -0.96 10.58 8.88
CA THR A 179 -2.07 9.65 8.63
C THR A 179 -3.45 10.31 8.70
N GLU A 180 -3.54 11.62 8.92
CA GLU A 180 -4.76 12.45 8.83
C GLU A 180 -6.01 11.80 9.47
N GLY A 181 -5.90 11.34 10.72
CA GLY A 181 -7.04 10.80 11.47
C GLY A 181 -7.41 9.35 11.17
N GLN A 182 -6.57 8.61 10.42
CA GLN A 182 -6.71 7.15 10.31
C GLN A 182 -6.43 6.41 11.62
N PHE A 183 -5.64 7.03 12.50
CA PHE A 183 -5.40 6.58 13.86
C PHE A 183 -5.72 7.71 14.84
N ILE A 184 -6.44 7.37 15.90
CA ILE A 184 -6.77 8.29 16.98
C ILE A 184 -6.29 7.70 18.31
N ILE A 185 -5.92 8.57 19.25
CA ILE A 185 -5.61 8.15 20.61
C ILE A 185 -6.89 8.28 21.42
N GLU A 186 -7.43 7.16 21.89
CA GLU A 186 -8.66 7.10 22.69
C GLU A 186 -8.41 6.25 23.94
N ASN A 187 -8.74 6.76 25.12
CA ASN A 187 -8.56 6.07 26.42
C ASN A 187 -7.13 5.55 26.67
N GLY A 188 -6.13 6.22 26.10
CA GLY A 188 -4.73 5.83 26.19
C GLY A 188 -4.31 4.69 25.26
N GLN A 189 -5.15 4.34 24.28
CA GLN A 189 -4.90 3.32 23.27
C GLN A 189 -4.82 3.95 21.89
N LEU A 190 -4.12 3.30 20.96
CA LEU A 190 -4.09 3.71 19.56
C LEU A 190 -5.17 2.95 18.81
N VAL A 191 -6.16 3.66 18.29
CA VAL A 191 -7.34 3.10 17.64
C VAL A 191 -7.32 3.44 16.15
N ALA A 192 -7.45 2.41 15.30
CA ALA A 192 -7.61 2.58 13.86
C ALA A 192 -9.07 2.91 13.52
N THR A 193 -9.31 4.10 12.98
CA THR A 193 -10.67 4.57 12.61
C THR A 193 -11.28 3.81 11.42
N SER A 194 -10.45 3.08 10.68
CA SER A 194 -10.88 2.26 9.54
C SER A 194 -11.52 0.91 9.92
N ARG A 195 -11.43 0.49 11.19
CA ARG A 195 -11.96 -0.79 11.67
C ARG A 195 -13.03 -0.55 12.74
N ILE A 196 -14.12 -1.33 12.68
CA ILE A 196 -15.22 -1.25 13.65
C ILE A 196 -15.07 -2.31 14.76
N ILE A 197 -14.45 -3.45 14.43
CA ILE A 197 -14.18 -4.57 15.34
C ILE A 197 -12.66 -4.76 15.39
N ASP A 198 -12.10 -5.02 16.57
CA ASP A 198 -10.65 -5.12 16.81
C ASP A 198 -9.87 -3.92 16.25
N ASN A 199 -10.34 -2.74 16.61
CA ASN A 199 -9.80 -1.46 16.15
C ASN A 199 -8.62 -0.97 17.00
N ILE A 200 -8.32 -1.61 18.12
CA ILE A 200 -7.16 -1.30 18.96
C ILE A 200 -5.90 -1.85 18.28
N VAL A 201 -5.00 -0.94 17.92
CA VAL A 201 -3.71 -1.26 17.28
C VAL A 201 -2.61 -1.37 18.31
N VAL A 202 -2.63 -0.49 19.31
CA VAL A 202 -1.68 -0.48 20.42
C VAL A 202 -2.45 -0.34 21.71
N ASP A 203 -2.15 -1.24 22.65
CA ASP A 203 -2.77 -1.26 23.96
C ASP A 203 -2.22 -0.14 24.86
N LYS A 204 -2.92 0.08 25.98
CA LYS A 204 -2.60 1.16 26.90
C LYS A 204 -1.22 1.00 27.54
N GLY A 205 -0.82 -0.22 27.87
CA GLY A 205 0.48 -0.47 28.52
C GLY A 205 1.64 -0.07 27.62
N THR A 206 1.57 -0.42 26.33
CA THR A 206 2.62 -0.12 25.36
C THR A 206 2.63 1.35 24.94
N LEU A 207 1.47 2.00 24.86
CA LEU A 207 1.36 3.39 24.41
C LEU A 207 1.64 4.43 25.51
N SER A 208 1.53 4.04 26.79
CA SER A 208 1.64 4.97 27.93
C SER A 208 2.91 5.84 27.92
N PRO A 209 4.13 5.31 27.69
CA PRO A 209 5.34 6.14 27.67
C PRO A 209 5.33 7.21 26.57
N PHE A 210 4.70 6.91 25.44
CA PHE A 210 4.57 7.85 24.32
C PHE A 210 3.57 8.96 24.64
N ILE A 211 2.46 8.64 25.32
CA ILE A 211 1.47 9.65 25.76
C ILE A 211 2.09 10.58 26.80
N GLU A 212 2.83 10.05 27.77
CA GLU A 212 3.56 10.85 28.74
C GLU A 212 4.57 11.79 28.05
N TRP A 213 5.27 11.28 27.05
CA TRP A 213 6.20 12.07 26.25
C TRP A 213 5.51 13.18 25.46
N ILE A 214 4.35 12.91 24.83
CA ILE A 214 3.53 13.93 24.16
C ILE A 214 3.10 14.99 25.16
N ASN A 215 2.60 14.62 26.33
CA ASN A 215 2.15 15.59 27.33
C ASN A 215 3.29 16.46 27.87
N THR A 216 4.53 15.96 27.80
CA THR A 216 5.73 16.67 28.29
C THR A 216 6.37 17.55 27.21
N ASN A 217 6.32 17.14 25.94
CA ASN A 217 7.06 17.79 24.84
C ASN A 217 6.17 18.35 23.72
N GLY A 218 4.94 17.85 23.62
CA GLY A 218 3.93 18.28 22.67
C GLY A 218 3.15 19.46 23.23
N LYS A 219 3.24 20.58 22.52
CA LYS A 219 2.25 21.65 22.64
C LYS A 219 0.92 21.13 22.12
N TYR A 220 -0.05 21.01 22.99
CA TYR A 220 -1.45 21.26 22.66
C TYR A 220 -1.83 22.62 23.25
#